data_AF-A0A940G6D4-F1
#
_entry.id   AF-A0A940G6D4-F1
#
_cell.length_a   1.000
_cell.length_b   1.000
_cell.length_c   1.000
_cell.angle_alpha   90.00
_cell.angle_beta   90.00
_cell.angle_gamma   90.00
#
_symmetry.space_group_name_H-M   'P 1'
#
loop_
_entity.id
_entity.type
_entity.pdbx_description
1 polymer ?
#
loop_
_entity_poly.entity_id
_entity_poly.type
_entity_poly.pdbx_seq_one_letter_code
_entity_poly.pdbx_strand_id
1 'polypeptide(L)' 'AEKVVKKGDPVELIAGSDVFSVSRLMIADQDGAVGDLISVRLDPKSPPVSARVERAGRVRAPTI' A
#
# COMPACT_ATOMS: atom_id res chain seq x y z
N ALA A 1 -3.10 -16.96 -3.12
CA ALA A 1 -3.16 -16.39 -1.76
C ALA A 1 -4.47 -15.61 -1.62
N GLU A 2 -5.00 -15.49 -0.40
CA GLU A 2 -6.25 -14.76 -0.15
C GLU A 2 -6.06 -13.25 -0.35
N LYS A 3 -6.96 -12.64 -1.12
CA LYS A 3 -6.94 -11.19 -1.41
C LYS A 3 -7.47 -10.42 -0.21
N VAL A 4 -6.57 -9.88 0.59
CA VAL A 4 -6.86 -9.12 1.82
C VAL A 4 -6.97 -7.60 1.60
N VAL A 5 -6.55 -7.12 0.43
CA VAL A 5 -6.76 -5.76 -0.05
C VAL A 5 -7.54 -5.84 -1.37
N LYS A 6 -8.55 -5.00 -1.52
CA LYS A 6 -9.35 -4.86 -2.76
C LYS A 6 -9.11 -3.49 -3.39
N LYS A 7 -9.30 -3.42 -4.72
CA LYS A 7 -9.34 -2.14 -5.42
C LYS A 7 -10.39 -1.21 -4.80
N GLY A 8 -9.99 0.03 -4.53
CA GLY A 8 -10.82 1.05 -3.90
C GLY A 8 -10.71 1.08 -2.38
N ASP A 9 -10.09 0.06 -1.77
CA ASP A 9 -9.94 0.03 -0.32
C ASP A 9 -9.02 1.16 0.16
N PRO A 10 -9.36 1.82 1.28
CA PRO A 10 -8.43 2.66 1.98
C PRO A 10 -7.32 1.78 2.59
N VAL A 11 -6.08 2.13 2.33
CA VAL A 11 -4.91 1.45 2.88
C VAL A 11 -3.95 2.46 3.51
N GLU A 12 -3.34 2.08 4.63
CA GLU A 12 -2.25 2.84 5.22
C GLU A 12 -0.94 2.45 4.51
N LEU A 13 -0.33 3.40 3.80
CA LEU A 13 1.00 3.27 3.25
C LEU A 13 2.03 3.66 4.30
N ILE A 14 2.93 2.73 4.63
CA ILE A 14 4.09 3.00 5.47
C ILE A 14 5.32 3.13 4.57
N ALA A 15 6.11 4.18 4.76
CA ALA A 15 7.42 4.36 4.14
C ALA A 15 8.47 4.70 5.21
N GLY A 16 9.73 4.35 4.95
CA GLY A 16 10.84 4.54 5.90
C GLY A 16 11.44 3.22 6.37
N SER A 17 12.50 3.31 7.16
CA SER A 17 13.30 2.18 7.64
C SER A 17 12.84 1.67 9.02
N ASP A 18 13.69 0.89 9.67
CA ASP A 18 13.46 0.42 11.05
C ASP A 18 13.63 1.54 12.09
N VAL A 19 14.34 2.61 11.75
CA VAL A 19 14.62 3.74 12.68
C VAL A 19 13.69 4.92 12.49
N PHE A 20 13.00 5.04 11.35
CA PHE A 20 11.97 6.05 11.12
C PHE A 20 10.88 5.52 10.19
N SER A 21 9.64 5.92 10.44
CA SER A 21 8.52 5.62 9.54
C SER A 21 7.58 6.79 9.40
N VAL A 22 7.13 7.04 8.18
CA VAL A 22 6.02 7.92 7.86
C VAL A 22 4.85 7.07 7.36
N SER A 23 3.63 7.42 7.76
CA SER A 23 2.42 6.77 7.25
C SER A 23 1.47 7.76 6.61
N ARG A 24 0.71 7.27 5.62
CA ARG A 24 -0.32 8.05 4.96
C ARG A 24 -1.44 7.16 4.44
N LEU A 25 -2.68 7.63 4.54
CA LEU A 25 -3.82 6.97 3.91
C LEU A 25 -3.77 7.13 2.39
N MET A 26 -3.99 6.04 1.69
CA MET A 26 -4.00 5.89 0.24
C MET A 26 -5.20 5.03 -0.17
N ILE A 27 -5.45 4.94 -1.46
CA ILE A 27 -6.50 4.13 -2.09
C ILE A 27 -5.80 3.06 -2.93
N ALA A 28 -6.20 1.80 -2.78
CA ALA A 28 -5.68 0.71 -3.60
C ALA A 28 -6.22 0.76 -5.04
N ASP A 29 -5.34 0.70 -6.04
CA ASP A 29 -5.74 0.66 -7.45
C ASP A 29 -6.08 -0.77 -7.93
N GLN A 30 -5.63 -1.78 -7.19
CA GLN A 30 -5.78 -3.19 -7.53
C GLN A 30 -5.87 -4.04 -6.27
N ASP A 31 -6.39 -5.25 -6.43
CA ASP A 31 -6.43 -6.23 -5.35
C ASP A 31 -5.02 -6.75 -5.03
N GLY A 32 -4.81 -7.17 -3.77
CA GLY A 32 -3.56 -7.80 -3.35
C GLY A 32 -3.74 -8.79 -2.20
N ALA A 33 -2.97 -9.86 -2.24
CA ALA A 33 -2.72 -10.74 -1.12
C ALA A 33 -1.47 -10.30 -0.35
N VAL A 34 -1.29 -10.79 0.87
CA VAL A 34 -0.06 -10.54 1.65
C VAL A 34 1.18 -10.94 0.85
N GLY A 35 2.14 -10.02 0.76
CA GLY A 35 3.38 -10.20 0.00
C GLY A 35 3.34 -9.63 -1.43
N ASP A 36 2.15 -9.43 -2.00
CA ASP A 36 2.00 -8.88 -3.35
C ASP A 36 2.43 -7.40 -3.40
N LEU A 37 3.01 -7.00 -4.52
CA LEU A 37 3.30 -5.59 -4.82
C LEU A 37 2.10 -4.99 -5.55
N ILE A 38 1.44 -4.01 -4.95
CA ILE A 38 0.27 -3.34 -5.52
C ILE A 38 0.51 -1.84 -5.72
N SER A 39 -0.27 -1.25 -6.63
CA SER A 39 -0.32 0.19 -6.84
C SER A 39 -1.33 0.83 -5.90
N VAL A 40 -0.92 1.91 -5.23
CA VAL A 40 -1.77 2.72 -4.36
C VAL A 40 -1.61 4.20 -4.70
N ARG A 41 -2.66 5.02 -4.54
CA ARG A 41 -2.63 6.47 -4.80
C ARG A 41 -3.24 7.27 -3.65
N LEU A 42 -2.82 8.51 -3.47
CA LEU A 42 -3.45 9.41 -2.51
C LEU A 42 -4.88 9.79 -2.95
N ASP A 43 -5.06 9.99 -4.25
CA ASP A 43 -6.31 10.35 -4.92
C ASP A 43 -6.23 9.92 -6.41
N PRO A 44 -7.34 9.90 -7.16
CA PRO A 44 -7.35 9.43 -8.55
C PRO A 44 -6.43 10.17 -9.53
N LYS A 45 -6.01 11.40 -9.21
CA LYS A 45 -5.13 12.22 -10.06
C LYS A 45 -3.66 12.11 -9.64
N SER A 46 -3.38 11.62 -8.44
CA SER A 46 -2.02 11.44 -7.93
C SER A 46 -1.25 10.33 -8.68
N PRO A 47 0.08 10.46 -8.80
CA PRO A 47 0.92 9.36 -9.29
C PRO A 47 0.79 8.11 -8.41
N PRO A 48 0.84 6.91 -8.99
CA PRO A 48 0.81 5.67 -8.22
C PRO A 48 2.11 5.43 -7.48
N VAL A 49 2.00 4.83 -6.29
CA VAL A 49 3.11 4.32 -5.50
C VAL A 49 3.01 2.80 -5.48
N SER A 50 4.11 2.10 -5.80
CA SER A 50 4.19 0.66 -5.63
C SER A 50 4.50 0.32 -4.17
N ALA A 51 3.69 -0.53 -3.56
CA ALA A 51 3.83 -0.92 -2.16
C ALA A 51 3.48 -2.41 -1.96
N ARG A 52 4.20 -3.08 -1.07
CA ARG A 52 3.94 -4.48 -0.73
C ARG A 52 2.82 -4.57 0.31
N VAL A 53 1.87 -5.47 0.11
CA VAL A 53 0.82 -5.75 1.10
C VAL A 53 1.44 -6.46 2.31
N GLU A 54 1.36 -5.84 3.49
CA GLU A 54 1.78 -6.47 4.74
C GLU A 54 0.62 -7.26 5.37
N ARG A 55 -0.57 -6.66 5.35
CA ARG A 55 -1.81 -7.22 5.91
C ARG A 55 -3.02 -6.44 5.39
N ALA A 56 -4.23 -6.88 5.75
CA ALA A 56 -5.45 -6.13 5.47
C ALA A 56 -5.32 -4.66 5.91
N GLY A 57 -5.63 -3.75 4.99
CA GLY A 57 -5.59 -2.30 5.20
C GLY A 57 -4.21 -1.67 5.35
N ARG A 58 -3.09 -2.39 5.16
CA ARG A 58 -1.75 -1.82 5.32
C ARG A 58 -0.76 -2.34 4.28
N VAL A 59 -0.03 -1.39 3.69
CA VAL A 59 1.00 -1.64 2.69
C VAL A 59 2.29 -0.91 3.04
N ARG A 60 3.43 -1.42 2.59
CA ARG A 60 4.74 -0.81 2.82
C ARG A 60 5.44 -0.49 1.50
N ALA A 61 5.85 0.76 1.35
CA ALA A 61 6.70 1.16 0.22
C ALA A 61 8.04 0.41 0.30
N PRO A 62 8.64 0.02 -0.84
CA PRO A 62 10.01 -0.45 -0.86
C PRO A 62 10.91 0.62 -0.24
N THR A 63 11.69 0.24 0.77
CA THR A 63 12.84 1.04 1.20
C THR A 63 13.94 0.88 0.14
N ILE A 64 14.55 2.00 -0.25
CA ILE A 64 15.86 2.01 -0.89
C ILE A 64 16.93 1.56 0.09
#